data_AF-A0A1V4YDR7-F1
#
_entry.id   AF-A0A1V4YDR7-F1
#
_cell.length_a   1.000
_cell.length_b   1.000
_cell.length_c   1.000
_cell.angle_alpha   90.00
_cell.angle_beta   90.00
_cell.angle_gamma   90.00
#
_symmetry.space_group_name_H-M   'P 1'
#
loop_
_entity.id
_entity.type
_entity.pdbx_description
1 polymer ?
#
loop_
_entity_poly.entity_id
_entity_poly.type
_entity_poly.pdbx_seq_one_letter_code
_entity_poly.pdbx_strand_id
1 'polypeptide(L)'
;MDIFKLNKKFTFLIYFILDTLFVGIGMGVPILNIIFGFPVGWYITKRLSNSPRNLKENLGVMLKYSFYTSLITFIWMVIIWVPISTMLINPTADLAHFGIPMILYDPKISFIGWIILMVFISPFLQLLTTVFAAQVTMWRSLDENNYRGE
;
A
#
# COMPACT_ATOMS: atom_id res chain seq x y z
N MET A 1 2.59 14.02 -22.51
CA MET A 1 1.22 13.70 -22.05
C MET A 1 1.15 14.06 -20.57
N ASP A 2 0.27 14.97 -20.19
CA ASP A 2 0.23 15.52 -18.83
C ASP A 2 -0.40 14.48 -17.87
N ILE A 3 0.44 13.79 -17.09
CA ILE A 3 0.03 12.66 -16.23
C ILE A 3 -1.05 13.03 -15.19
N PHE A 4 -1.19 14.33 -14.90
CA PHE A 4 -2.19 14.85 -13.95
C PHE A 4 -3.57 15.04 -14.57
N LYS A 5 -3.68 15.02 -15.91
CA LYS A 5 -4.95 15.17 -16.66
C LYS A 5 -5.62 13.84 -16.99
N LEU A 6 -5.03 12.70 -16.62
CA LEU A 6 -5.60 11.38 -16.85
C LEU A 6 -6.97 11.22 -16.18
N ASN A 7 -7.91 10.50 -16.80
CA ASN A 7 -9.21 10.20 -16.19
C ASN A 7 -9.01 9.41 -14.88
N LYS A 8 -9.77 9.75 -13.82
CA LYS A 8 -9.75 9.06 -12.52
C LYS A 8 -9.90 7.54 -12.66
N LYS A 9 -10.82 7.07 -13.52
CA LYS A 9 -11.03 5.64 -13.78
C LYS A 9 -9.78 4.98 -14.36
N PHE A 10 -9.13 5.67 -15.29
CA PHE A 10 -7.92 5.17 -15.95
C PHE A 10 -6.71 5.16 -15.00
N THR A 11 -6.54 6.20 -14.17
CA THR A 11 -5.52 6.21 -13.11
C THR A 11 -5.71 5.04 -12.15
N PHE A 12 -6.95 4.78 -11.72
CA PHE A 12 -7.25 3.67 -10.82
C PHE A 12 -6.98 2.31 -11.47
N LEU A 13 -7.30 2.16 -12.76
CA LEU A 13 -6.96 0.97 -13.54
C LEU A 13 -5.45 0.74 -13.61
N ILE A 14 -4.66 1.77 -13.90
CA ILE A 14 -3.19 1.69 -13.90
C ILE A 14 -2.68 1.27 -12.52
N TYR A 15 -3.17 1.91 -11.46
CA TYR A 15 -2.81 1.55 -10.10
C TYR A 15 -3.08 0.07 -9.82
N PHE A 16 -4.28 -0.40 -10.14
CA PHE A 16 -4.69 -1.78 -9.89
C PHE A 16 -3.77 -2.78 -10.63
N ILE A 17 -3.46 -2.52 -11.90
CA ILE A 17 -2.55 -3.37 -12.68
C ILE A 17 -1.15 -3.40 -12.05
N LEU A 18 -0.62 -2.24 -11.68
CA LEU A 18 0.71 -2.15 -11.05
C LEU A 18 0.74 -2.82 -9.68
N ASP A 19 -0.31 -2.63 -8.87
CA ASP A 19 -0.43 -3.24 -7.55
C ASP A 19 -0.46 -4.76 -7.65
N THR A 20 -1.24 -5.32 -8.57
CA THR A 20 -1.28 -6.76 -8.85
C THR A 20 0.08 -7.28 -9.35
N LEU A 21 0.76 -6.54 -10.24
CA LEU A 21 2.10 -6.92 -10.70
C LEU A 21 3.11 -6.94 -9.54
N PHE A 22 3.06 -5.95 -8.64
CA PHE A 22 3.96 -5.88 -7.48
C PHE A 22 3.68 -6.98 -6.46
N VAL A 23 2.41 -7.33 -6.25
CA VAL A 23 2.05 -8.52 -5.45
C VAL A 23 2.65 -9.78 -6.07
N GLY A 24 2.53 -9.95 -7.39
CA GLY A 24 3.06 -11.11 -8.10
C GLY A 24 4.59 -11.22 -8.08
N ILE A 25 5.29 -10.10 -8.27
CA ILE A 25 6.76 -10.04 -8.27
C ILE A 25 7.31 -10.19 -6.83
N GLY A 26 6.58 -9.72 -5.82
CA GLY A 26 7.02 -9.74 -4.43
C GLY A 26 7.22 -11.12 -3.80
N MET A 27 6.97 -12.22 -4.54
CA MET A 27 7.18 -13.60 -4.10
C MET A 27 6.54 -13.89 -2.72
N GLY A 28 5.34 -13.35 -2.49
CA GLY A 28 4.60 -13.52 -1.23
C GLY A 28 4.81 -12.42 -0.19
N VAL A 29 5.80 -11.52 -0.36
CA VAL A 29 6.01 -10.35 0.50
C VAL A 29 5.68 -9.06 -0.25
N PRO A 30 4.70 -8.25 0.18
CA PRO A 30 4.27 -7.04 -0.53
C PRO A 30 5.20 -5.83 -0.26
N ILE A 31 6.52 -6.01 -0.26
CA ILE A 31 7.51 -4.92 -0.08
C ILE A 31 7.38 -3.87 -1.19
N LEU A 32 7.22 -4.33 -2.44
CA LEU A 32 7.06 -3.43 -3.58
C LEU A 32 5.79 -2.59 -3.46
N ASN A 33 4.69 -3.16 -2.96
CA ASN A 33 3.45 -2.42 -2.72
C ASN A 33 3.63 -1.37 -1.61
N ILE A 34 4.36 -1.68 -0.53
CA ILE A 34 4.70 -0.71 0.52
C ILE A 34 5.48 0.46 -0.07
N ILE A 35 6.56 0.19 -0.81
CA ILE A 35 7.39 1.25 -1.42
C ILE A 35 6.58 2.02 -2.47
N PHE A 36 5.68 1.36 -3.20
CA PHE A 36 4.79 2.00 -4.15
C PHE A 36 3.82 2.99 -3.49
N GLY A 37 3.58 2.90 -2.18
CA GLY A 37 2.85 3.93 -1.44
C GLY A 37 3.45 5.33 -1.58
N PHE A 38 4.78 5.46 -1.67
CA PHE A 38 5.45 6.76 -1.83
C PHE A 38 5.06 7.51 -3.12
N PRO A 39 5.26 6.96 -4.33
CA PRO A 39 4.87 7.62 -5.58
C PRO A 39 3.35 7.81 -5.68
N VAL A 40 2.55 6.91 -5.10
CA VAL A 40 1.08 7.04 -5.07
C VAL A 40 0.66 8.24 -4.23
N GLY A 41 1.20 8.39 -3.02
CA GLY A 41 0.90 9.52 -2.15
C GLY A 41 1.31 10.85 -2.77
N TRP A 42 2.49 10.91 -3.38
CA TRP A 42 2.95 12.08 -4.13
C TRP A 42 1.99 12.44 -5.28
N TYR A 43 1.61 11.46 -6.09
CA TYR A 43 0.73 11.67 -7.24
C TYR A 43 -0.67 12.15 -6.82
N ILE A 44 -1.27 11.55 -5.79
CA ILE A 44 -2.57 11.96 -5.25
C ILE A 44 -2.51 13.43 -4.84
N THR A 45 -1.48 13.83 -4.10
CA THR A 45 -1.34 15.21 -3.62
C THR A 45 -1.12 16.20 -4.76
N LYS A 46 -0.18 15.95 -5.68
CA LYS A 46 0.05 16.88 -6.80
C LYS A 46 -1.19 17.04 -7.69
N ARG A 47 -2.00 15.99 -7.84
CA ARG A 47 -3.27 16.07 -8.56
C ARG A 47 -4.32 16.91 -7.80
N LEU A 48 -4.36 16.83 -6.47
CA LEU A 48 -5.28 17.61 -5.64
C LEU A 48 -4.87 19.07 -5.48
N SER A 49 -3.58 19.38 -5.46
CA SER A 49 -3.06 20.77 -5.39
C SER A 49 -3.50 21.63 -6.59
N ASN A 50 -3.86 21.01 -7.71
CA ASN A 50 -4.41 21.70 -8.89
C ASN A 50 -5.95 21.93 -8.80
N SER A 51 -6.59 21.54 -7.69
CA SER A 51 -8.03 21.70 -7.46
C SER A 51 -8.28 22.86 -6.49
N PRO A 52 -9.35 23.66 -6.65
CA PRO A 52 -9.67 24.82 -5.79
C PRO A 52 -10.23 24.43 -4.40
N ARG A 53 -9.83 23.27 -3.87
CA ARG A 53 -10.39 22.69 -2.63
C ARG A 53 -9.69 23.22 -1.39
N ASN A 54 -10.43 23.25 -0.29
CA ASN A 54 -9.89 23.55 1.04
C ASN A 54 -8.90 22.46 1.50
N LEU A 55 -7.91 22.85 2.32
CA LEU A 55 -6.94 21.96 2.96
C LEU A 55 -7.57 20.73 3.65
N LYS A 56 -8.61 20.91 4.46
CA LYS A 56 -9.33 19.83 5.17
C LYS A 56 -9.99 18.84 4.20
N GLU A 57 -10.54 19.33 3.10
CA GLU A 57 -11.12 18.48 2.05
C GLU A 57 -10.04 17.67 1.35
N ASN A 58 -8.89 18.29 1.06
CA ASN A 58 -7.74 17.62 0.46
C ASN A 58 -7.22 16.49 1.36
N LEU A 59 -7.09 16.73 2.67
CA LEU A 59 -6.70 15.70 3.64
C LEU A 59 -7.67 14.52 3.68
N GLY A 60 -8.98 14.78 3.75
CA GLY A 60 -10.00 13.73 3.75
C GLY A 60 -9.95 12.88 2.48
N VAL A 61 -9.67 13.50 1.34
CA VAL A 61 -9.55 12.82 0.05
C VAL A 61 -8.25 12.02 -0.05
N MET A 62 -7.13 12.54 0.45
CA MET A 62 -5.85 11.81 0.53
C MET A 62 -5.98 10.57 1.40
N LEU A 63 -6.58 10.68 2.60
CA LEU A 63 -6.82 9.55 3.49
C LEU A 63 -7.71 8.50 2.83
N LYS A 64 -8.80 8.94 2.18
CA LYS A 64 -9.72 8.05 1.46
C LYS A 64 -9.01 7.24 0.37
N TYR A 65 -8.21 7.90 -0.48
CA TYR A 65 -7.49 7.18 -1.54
C TYR A 65 -6.36 6.31 -1.00
N SER A 66 -5.65 6.75 0.04
CA SER A 66 -4.63 5.93 0.71
C SER A 66 -5.24 4.66 1.31
N PHE A 67 -6.43 4.77 1.89
CA PHE A 67 -7.20 3.63 2.39
C PHE A 67 -7.61 2.68 1.27
N TYR A 68 -8.12 3.19 0.14
CA TYR A 68 -8.46 2.35 -1.01
C TYR A 68 -7.24 1.62 -1.58
N THR A 69 -6.09 2.29 -1.67
CA THR A 69 -4.86 1.67 -2.17
C THR A 69 -4.41 0.52 -1.27
N SER A 70 -4.40 0.72 0.05
CA SER A 70 -4.06 -0.36 1.00
C SER A 70 -5.11 -1.47 1.05
N LEU A 71 -6.39 -1.14 0.86
CA LEU A 71 -7.47 -2.13 0.88
C LEU A 71 -7.35 -3.11 -0.30
N ILE A 72 -6.93 -2.63 -1.47
CA ILE A 72 -6.69 -3.49 -2.63
C ILE A 72 -5.56 -4.49 -2.32
N THR A 73 -4.43 -4.01 -1.78
CA THR A 73 -3.33 -4.89 -1.35
C THR A 73 -3.78 -5.87 -0.28
N PHE A 74 -4.56 -5.41 0.70
CA PHE A 74 -5.13 -6.27 1.74
C PHE A 74 -5.95 -7.42 1.16
N ILE A 75 -6.82 -7.14 0.18
CA ILE A 75 -7.62 -8.16 -0.51
C ILE A 75 -6.71 -9.17 -1.20
N TRP A 76 -5.65 -8.72 -1.89
CA TRP A 76 -4.68 -9.63 -2.49
C TRP A 76 -3.96 -10.50 -1.46
N MET A 77 -3.54 -9.92 -0.34
CA MET A 77 -2.88 -10.67 0.73
C MET A 77 -3.83 -11.71 1.35
N VAL A 78 -5.11 -11.39 1.51
CA VAL A 78 -6.12 -12.36 1.94
C VAL A 78 -6.26 -13.49 0.94
N ILE A 79 -6.38 -13.19 -0.35
CA ILE A 79 -6.54 -14.20 -1.41
C ILE A 79 -5.36 -15.17 -1.45
N ILE A 80 -4.14 -14.67 -1.24
CA ILE A 80 -2.91 -15.48 -1.31
C ILE A 80 -2.67 -16.24 0.00
N TRP A 81 -2.70 -15.55 1.14
CA TRP A 81 -2.22 -16.10 2.41
C TRP A 81 -3.29 -16.80 3.24
N VAL A 82 -4.58 -16.47 3.11
CA VAL A 82 -5.62 -17.16 3.89
C VAL A 82 -5.76 -18.64 3.50
N PRO A 83 -5.77 -19.03 2.21
CA PRO A 83 -5.77 -20.45 1.86
C PRO A 83 -4.56 -21.20 2.44
N ILE A 84 -3.38 -20.58 2.39
CA ILE A 84 -2.14 -21.12 2.96
C ILE A 84 -2.24 -21.28 4.49
N SER A 85 -2.98 -20.40 5.17
CA SER A 85 -3.16 -20.46 6.63
C SER A 85 -3.85 -21.75 7.12
N THR A 86 -4.55 -22.47 6.24
CA THR A 86 -5.16 -23.78 6.57
C THR A 86 -4.13 -24.83 6.99
N MET A 87 -2.85 -24.68 6.60
CA MET A 87 -1.76 -25.56 7.04
C MET A 87 -1.58 -25.56 8.56
N LEU A 88 -2.01 -24.51 9.28
CA LEU A 88 -1.97 -24.46 10.75
C LEU A 88 -2.88 -25.47 11.44
N ILE A 89 -3.92 -25.93 10.73
CA ILE A 89 -4.91 -26.88 11.22
C ILE A 89 -4.51 -28.31 10.83
N ASN A 90 -3.64 -28.47 9.82
CA ASN A 90 -3.19 -29.77 9.37
C ASN A 90 -2.00 -30.27 10.22
N PRO A 91 -2.18 -31.35 11.01
CA PRO A 91 -1.10 -31.88 11.85
C PRO A 91 0.05 -32.51 11.06
N THR A 92 -0.11 -32.77 9.76
CA THR A 92 0.94 -33.32 8.89
C THR A 92 1.68 -32.27 8.07
N ALA A 93 1.34 -30.98 8.23
CA ALA A 93 2.00 -29.90 7.49
C ALA A 93 3.44 -29.67 7.96
N ASP A 94 4.39 -29.70 7.02
CA ASP A 94 5.79 -29.37 7.28
C ASP A 94 6.02 -27.86 7.18
N LEU A 95 5.83 -27.16 8.30
CA LEU A 95 6.03 -25.72 8.40
C LEU A 95 7.52 -25.32 8.44
N ALA A 96 8.40 -26.24 8.85
CA ALA A 96 9.83 -25.96 8.98
C ALA A 96 10.51 -25.81 7.61
N HIS A 97 10.06 -26.60 6.62
CA HIS A 97 10.59 -26.55 5.24
C HIS A 97 9.70 -25.76 4.27
N PHE A 98 8.69 -25.04 4.77
CA PHE A 98 7.78 -24.23 3.95
C PHE A 98 8.47 -23.04 3.27
N GLY A 99 9.66 -22.64 3.73
CA GLY A 99 10.48 -21.58 3.12
C GLY A 99 10.20 -20.18 3.66
N ILE A 100 9.41 -20.06 4.73
CA ILE A 100 9.26 -18.80 5.48
C ILE A 100 10.44 -18.61 6.44
N PRO A 101 10.88 -17.36 6.68
CA PRO A 101 11.92 -17.10 7.65
C PRO A 101 11.44 -17.43 9.08
N MET A 102 12.34 -17.99 9.87
CA MET A 102 12.15 -18.20 11.31
C MET A 102 12.25 -16.86 12.04
N ILE A 103 11.12 -16.14 12.11
CA ILE A 103 10.99 -14.90 12.87
C ILE A 103 11.02 -15.17 14.38
N LEU A 104 10.51 -16.33 14.78
CA LEU A 104 10.44 -16.81 16.16
C LEU A 104 11.09 -18.19 16.27
N TYR A 105 11.32 -18.66 17.49
CA TYR A 105 12.02 -19.92 17.74
C TYR A 105 11.25 -21.18 17.29
N ASP A 106 9.94 -21.10 17.13
CA ASP A 106 9.08 -22.23 16.74
C ASP A 106 8.53 -22.03 15.31
N PRO A 107 8.55 -23.07 14.44
CA PRO A 107 8.05 -22.97 13.06
C PRO A 107 6.58 -22.58 12.96
N LYS A 108 5.72 -23.07 13.86
CA LYS A 108 4.29 -22.78 13.85
C LYS A 108 4.03 -21.34 14.24
N ILE A 109 4.69 -20.84 15.28
CA ILE A 109 4.52 -19.45 15.72
C ILE A 109 5.13 -18.49 14.68
N SER A 110 6.27 -18.84 14.08
CA SER A 110 6.86 -18.07 12.97
C SER A 110 5.91 -17.97 11.79
N PHE A 111 5.21 -19.05 11.44
CA PHE A 111 4.21 -19.05 10.39
C PHE A 111 3.02 -18.15 10.70
N ILE A 112 2.49 -18.18 11.93
CA ILE A 112 1.43 -17.26 12.36
C ILE A 112 1.90 -15.81 12.25
N GLY A 113 3.11 -15.51 12.75
CA GLY A 113 3.71 -14.19 12.64
C GLY A 113 3.85 -13.73 11.19
N TRP A 114 4.25 -14.62 10.30
CA TRP A 114 4.36 -14.36 8.86
C TRP A 114 3.00 -14.03 8.23
N ILE A 115 1.95 -14.80 8.53
CA ILE A 115 0.59 -14.51 8.04
C ILE A 115 0.12 -13.13 8.52
N ILE A 116 0.34 -12.80 9.79
CA ILE A 116 -0.02 -11.48 10.34
C ILE A 116 0.75 -10.37 9.62
N LEU A 117 2.05 -10.59 9.40
CA LEU A 117 2.91 -9.64 8.69
C LEU A 117 2.40 -9.36 7.27
N MET A 118 2.03 -10.40 6.53
CA MET A 118 1.58 -10.24 5.14
C MET A 118 0.18 -9.69 5.04
N VAL A 119 -0.76 -10.23 5.82
CA VAL A 119 -2.19 -9.88 5.68
C VAL A 119 -2.50 -8.53 6.31
N PHE A 120 -1.90 -8.18 7.46
CA PHE A 120 -2.29 -6.97 8.19
C PHE A 120 -1.21 -5.90 8.20
N ILE A 121 -0.01 -6.25 8.64
CA ILE A 121 1.04 -5.25 8.87
C ILE A 121 1.47 -4.63 7.54
N SER A 122 1.61 -5.42 6.48
CA SER A 122 2.13 -4.89 5.23
C SER A 122 1.17 -3.94 4.49
N PRO A 123 -0.13 -4.26 4.30
CA PRO A 123 -1.08 -3.29 3.76
C PRO A 123 -1.20 -2.04 4.63
N PHE A 124 -1.08 -2.18 5.96
CA PHE A 124 -1.06 -1.05 6.87
C PHE A 124 0.19 -0.18 6.69
N LEU A 125 1.38 -0.78 6.51
CA LEU A 125 2.60 -0.04 6.19
C LEU A 125 2.46 0.71 4.86
N GLN A 126 1.85 0.11 3.84
CA GLN A 126 1.56 0.79 2.58
C GLN A 126 0.63 2.00 2.76
N LEU A 127 -0.40 1.88 3.61
CA LEU A 127 -1.26 3.00 4.00
C LEU A 127 -0.41 4.13 4.61
N LEU A 128 0.45 3.80 5.57
CA LEU A 128 1.31 4.77 6.25
C LEU A 128 2.26 5.46 5.28
N THR A 129 2.95 4.73 4.41
CA THR A 129 3.84 5.33 3.40
C THR A 129 3.10 6.23 2.43
N THR A 130 1.87 5.87 2.05
CA THR A 130 1.04 6.68 1.14
C THR A 130 0.59 7.97 1.82
N VAL A 131 0.11 7.90 3.06
CA VAL A 131 -0.28 9.07 3.84
C VAL A 131 0.93 9.97 4.10
N PHE A 132 2.05 9.38 4.50
CA PHE A 132 3.30 10.11 4.76
C PHE A 132 3.76 10.89 3.52
N ALA A 133 3.86 10.22 2.37
CA ALA A 133 4.27 10.86 1.12
C ALA A 133 3.27 11.95 0.69
N ALA A 134 1.96 11.72 0.89
CA ALA A 134 0.94 12.70 0.61
C ALA A 134 1.10 13.97 1.47
N GLN A 135 1.38 13.82 2.77
CA GLN A 135 1.64 14.94 3.69
C GLN A 135 2.90 15.72 3.33
N VAL A 136 4.03 15.04 3.14
CA VAL A 136 5.31 15.70 2.77
C VAL A 136 5.15 16.47 1.45
N THR A 137 4.46 15.87 0.47
CA THR A 137 4.20 16.53 -0.82
C THR A 137 3.30 17.76 -0.65
N MET A 138 2.36 17.71 0.29
CA MET A 138 1.43 18.80 0.56
C MET A 138 2.15 19.98 1.19
N TRP A 139 2.97 19.75 2.22
CA TRP A 139 3.80 20.79 2.85
C TRP A 139 4.68 21.49 1.81
N ARG A 140 5.42 20.71 1.01
CA ARG A 140 6.27 21.29 -0.05
C ARG A 140 5.48 22.12 -1.06
N SER A 141 4.26 21.70 -1.41
CA SER A 141 3.44 22.42 -2.39
C SER A 141 2.80 23.69 -1.80
N LEU A 142 2.57 23.74 -0.48
CA LEU A 142 2.13 24.97 0.19
C LEU A 142 3.27 26.01 0.22
N ASP A 143 4.49 25.58 0.53
CA ASP A 143 5.66 26.45 0.50
C ASP A 143 5.89 27.04 -0.90
N GLU A 144 5.87 26.19 -1.95
CA GLU A 144 5.99 26.61 -3.36
C GLU A 144 4.96 27.68 -3.75
N ASN A 145 3.74 27.61 -3.22
CA ASN A 145 2.68 28.58 -3.51
C ASN A 145 2.87 29.90 -2.75
N ASN A 146 3.36 29.85 -1.51
CA ASN A 146 3.66 31.05 -0.73
C ASN A 146 4.77 31.87 -1.41
N TYR A 147 5.82 31.23 -1.92
CA TYR A 147 6.90 31.91 -2.66
C TYR A 147 6.49 32.45 -4.03
N ARG A 148 5.38 31.98 -4.62
CA ARG A 148 4.86 32.45 -5.91
C ARG A 148 3.78 33.53 -5.76
N GLY A 149 3.35 33.81 -4.54
CA GLY A 149 2.37 34.84 -4.19
C GLY A 149 2.98 36.17 -3.76
N GLU A 150 4.32 36.28 -3.76
CA GLU A 150 5.11 37.52 -3.70
C GLU A 150 5.59 37.91 -5.11
#